data_AF-A0A952MHK8-F1
#
_entry.id   AF-A0A952MHK8-F1
#
_cell.length_a   1.000
_cell.length_b   1.000
_cell.length_c   1.000
_cell.angle_alpha   90.00
_cell.angle_beta   90.00
_cell.angle_gamma   90.00
#
_symmetry.space_group_name_H-M   'P 1'
#
loop_
_entity.id
_entity.type
_entity.pdbx_description
1 polymer ?
#
loop_
_entity_poly.entity_id
_entity_poly.type
_entity_poly.pdbx_seq_one_letter_code
_entity_poly.pdbx_strand_id
1 'polypeptide(L)' 'MKKMRFTEAQIIGILNEQSQQDQKVSEVCRKHGISEATFYNWRSKYAGM' A
#
# COMPACT_ATOMS: atom_id res chain seq x y z
N MET A 1 -15.14 16.05 -6.90
CA MET A 1 -13.80 15.44 -6.69
C MET A 1 -14.01 13.98 -6.35
N LYS A 2 -13.49 13.05 -7.15
CA LYS A 2 -13.60 11.61 -6.86
C LYS A 2 -12.85 11.37 -5.55
N LYS A 3 -13.55 11.08 -4.45
CA LYS A 3 -12.91 10.72 -3.18
C LYS A 3 -12.01 9.52 -3.44
N MET A 4 -10.69 9.71 -3.51
CA MET A 4 -9.78 8.59 -3.48
C MET A 4 -9.99 7.88 -2.15
N ARG A 5 -10.19 6.56 -2.19
CA ARG A 5 -10.42 5.72 -1.00
C ARG A 5 -9.26 5.77 -0.01
N PHE A 6 -8.05 6.10 -0.49
CA PHE A 6 -6.83 6.17 0.29
C PHE A 6 -6.12 7.49 0.03
N THR A 7 -5.59 8.10 1.09
CA THR A 7 -4.70 9.26 0.99
C THR A 7 -3.26 8.81 0.72
N GLU A 8 -2.40 9.71 0.23
CA GLU A 8 -0.98 9.41 0.02
C GLU A 8 -0.28 8.95 1.30
N ALA A 9 -0.58 9.60 2.43
CA ALA A 9 -0.04 9.19 3.74
C ALA A 9 -0.46 7.76 4.11
N GLN A 10 -1.71 7.36 3.82
CA GLN A 10 -2.16 5.99 4.05
C GLN A 10 -1.43 5.00 3.14
N ILE A 11 -1.24 5.34 1.86
CA ILE A 11 -0.52 4.47 0.91
C ILE A 11 0.93 4.26 1.37
N ILE A 12 1.64 5.32 1.75
CA ILE A 12 3.02 5.23 2.25
C ILE A 12 3.06 4.43 3.56
N GLY A 13 2.10 4.62 4.46
CA GLY A 13 1.97 3.82 5.67
C GLY A 13 1.83 2.33 5.39
N ILE A 14 0.98 1.95 4.42
CA ILE A 14 0.76 0.56 4.01
C ILE A 14 2.04 -0.05 3.40
N LEU A 15 2.76 0.69 2.54
CA LEU A 15 4.03 0.25 1.95
C LEU A 15 5.13 0.07 3.01
N ASN A 16 5.19 0.97 3.99
CA ASN A 16 6.11 0.88 5.11
C ASN A 16 5.77 -0.27 6.05
N GLU A 17 4.49 -0.55 6.31
CA GLU A 17 4.08 -1.67 7.17
C GLU A 17 4.62 -3.01 6.63
N GLN A 18 4.53 -3.21 5.31
CA GLN A 18 5.13 -4.37 4.62
C GLN A 18 6.66 -4.46 4.84
N SER A 19 7.35 -3.32 4.83
CA SER A 19 8.82 -3.24 4.93
C SER A 19 9.35 -3.33 6.36
N GLN A 20 8.58 -2.83 7.34
CA GLN A 20 8.98 -2.78 8.75
C GLN A 20 8.63 -4.06 9.52
N GLN A 21 7.52 -4.71 9.16
CA GLN A 21 7.03 -5.91 9.86
C GLN A 21 7.38 -7.22 9.14
N ASP A 22 8.21 -7.16 8.08
CA ASP A 22 8.51 -8.28 7.17
C ASP A 22 7.24 -9.06 6.76
N GLN A 23 6.13 -8.33 6.61
CA GLN A 23 4.84 -8.94 6.33
C GLN A 23 4.74 -9.30 4.85
N LYS A 24 4.10 -10.44 4.57
CA LYS A 24 3.77 -10.81 3.19
C LYS A 24 2.81 -9.79 2.59
N VAL A 25 3.04 -9.39 1.35
CA VAL A 25 2.18 -8.47 0.59
C VAL A 25 0.72 -8.95 0.61
N SER A 26 0.47 -10.26 0.50
CA SER A 26 -0.86 -10.85 0.60
C SER A 26 -1.58 -10.55 1.93
N GLU A 27 -0.87 -10.51 3.06
CA GLU A 27 -1.46 -10.22 4.37
C GLU A 27 -1.81 -8.74 4.51
N VAL A 28 -0.90 -7.87 4.07
CA VAL A 28 -1.12 -6.41 4.01
C VAL A 28 -2.32 -6.09 3.09
N CYS A 29 -2.40 -6.77 1.94
CA CYS A 29 -3.51 -6.62 1.00
C CYS A 29 -4.86 -7.03 1.61
N ARG A 30 -4.89 -8.16 2.33
CA ARG A 30 -6.09 -8.61 3.07
C ARG A 30 -6.49 -7.64 4.18
N LYS A 31 -5.52 -7.18 4.97
CA LYS A 31 -5.74 -6.26 6.10
C LYS A 31 -6.33 -4.92 5.65
N HIS A 32 -5.87 -4.38 4.52
CA HIS A 32 -6.30 -3.09 3.99
C HIS A 32 -7.37 -3.19 2.90
N GLY A 33 -7.80 -4.40 2.52
CA GLY A 33 -8.83 -4.61 1.50
C GLY A 33 -8.41 -4.15 0.10
N ILE A 34 -7.14 -4.32 -0.24
CA ILE A 34 -6.56 -3.95 -1.54
C ILE A 34 -6.08 -5.20 -2.27
N SER A 35 -5.94 -5.12 -3.59
CA SER A 35 -5.32 -6.19 -4.37
C SER A 35 -3.80 -6.05 -4.38
N GLU A 36 -3.09 -7.16 -4.54
CA GLU A 36 -1.63 -7.15 -4.69
C GLU A 36 -1.19 -6.29 -5.88
N ALA A 37 -1.96 -6.29 -6.97
CA ALA A 37 -1.72 -5.39 -8.11
C ALA A 37 -1.78 -3.90 -7.70
N THR A 38 -2.71 -3.53 -6.83
CA THR A 38 -2.80 -2.15 -6.30
C THR A 38 -1.58 -1.83 -5.45
N PHE A 39 -1.17 -2.77 -4.60
CA PHE A 39 0.02 -2.63 -3.77
C PHE A 39 1.28 -2.41 -4.60
N TYR A 40 1.51 -3.23 -5.63
CA TYR A 40 2.68 -3.07 -6.51
C TYR A 40 2.65 -1.78 -7.32
N ASN A 41 1.47 -1.35 -7.81
CA ASN A 41 1.33 -0.05 -8.46
C ASN A 41 1.69 1.11 -7.52
N TRP A 42 1.26 1.05 -6.26
CA TRP A 42 1.66 2.02 -5.25
C TRP A 42 3.16 1.94 -4.97
N ARG A 43 3.71 0.74 -4.80
CA ARG A 43 5.14 0.54 -4.60
C ARG A 43 5.93 1.18 -5.74
N SER A 44 5.60 0.93 -7.01
CA SER A 44 6.29 1.56 -8.14
C SER A 44 6.13 3.09 -8.17
N LYS A 45 4.97 3.61 -7.74
CA LYS A 45 4.71 5.05 -7.71
C LYS A 45 5.40 5.79 -6.56
N TYR A 46 5.55 5.14 -5.41
CA TYR A 46 6.02 5.76 -4.15
C TYR A 46 7.37 5.22 -3.65
N ALA A 47 7.97 4.19 -4.26
CA ALA A 47 9.24 3.60 -3.79
C ALA A 47 10.50 4.45 -4.03
N GLY A 48 10.37 5.60 -4.69
CA GLY A 48 11.48 6.56 -4.92
C GLY A 48 11.23 7.94 -4.32
N MET A 49 10.25 8.05 -3.42
CA MET A 49 9.88 9.30 -2.74
C MET A 49 10.43 9.35 -1.33
#